data_AF-A0A7D5QAX3-F1
#
_entry.id   AF-A0A7D5QAX3-F1
#
_cell.length_a   1.000
_cell.length_b   1.000
_cell.length_c   1.000
_cell.angle_alpha   90.00
_cell.angle_beta   90.00
_cell.angle_gamma   90.00
#
_symmetry.space_group_name_H-M   'P 1'
#
loop_
_entity.id
_entity.type
_entity.pdbx_description
1 polymer ?
#
loop_
_entity_poly.entity_id
_entity_poly.type
_entity_poly.pdbx_seq_one_letter_code
_entity_poly.pdbx_strand_id
1 'polypeptide(L)' 'MRDRYKELMLRSFKDSMDVVDAYNEWTEEAFDQPSPVPPQAVPQVAMALYQSRVMDGWGGDGGFDIPEFDDRMFD' A
#
# COMPACT_ATOMS: atom_id res chain seq x y z
N MET A 1 19.47 2.65 7.61
CA MET A 1 18.09 3.00 8.04
C MET A 1 17.25 3.53 6.88
N ARG A 2 17.65 4.61 6.19
CA ARG A 2 16.90 5.16 5.03
C ARG A 2 16.63 4.13 3.93
N ASP A 3 17.59 3.25 3.64
CA ASP A 3 17.45 2.27 2.55
C ASP A 3 16.41 1.18 2.88
N ARG A 4 16.27 0.79 4.15
CA ARG A 4 15.24 -0.16 4.61
C ARG A 4 13.82 0.37 4.38
N TYR A 5 13.58 1.66 4.60
CA TYR A 5 12.26 2.27 4.35
C TYR A 5 11.95 2.37 2.86
N LYS A 6 12.96 2.66 2.03
CA LYS A 6 12.81 2.64 0.57
C LYS A 6 12.48 1.24 0.06
N GLU A 7 13.18 0.21 0.55
CA GLU A 7 12.89 -1.18 0.22
C GLU A 7 11.48 -1.61 0.65
N LEU A 8 11.06 -1.21 1.86
CA LEU A 8 9.69 -1.45 2.34
C LEU A 8 8.64 -0.75 1.47
N MET A 9 8.89 0.49 1.03
CA MET A 9 8.00 1.22 0.13
C MET A 9 7.87 0.51 -1.22
N LEU A 10 9.00 0.17 -1.85
CA LEU A 10 9.02 -0.53 -3.13
C LEU A 10 8.29 -1.88 -3.07
N ARG A 11 8.52 -2.63 -1.99
CA ARG A 11 7.82 -3.89 -1.75
C ARG A 11 6.32 -3.66 -1.57
N SER A 12 5.92 -2.61 -0.85
CA SER A 12 4.51 -2.29 -0.63
C SER A 12 3.81 -1.87 -1.91
N PHE A 13 4.51 -1.16 -2.79
CA PHE A 13 4.02 -0.82 -4.11
C PHE A 13 3.83 -2.05 -4.99
N LYS A 14 4.83 -2.94 -5.06
CA LYS A 14 4.70 -4.19 -5.82
C LYS A 14 3.52 -5.03 -5.33
N ASP A 15 3.48 -5.28 -4.02
CA ASP A 15 2.42 -6.12 -3.44
C ASP A 15 1.03 -5.46 -3.58
N SER A 16 0.95 -4.12 -3.64
CA SER A 16 -0.32 -3.44 -3.90
C SER A 16 -0.85 -3.65 -5.31
N MET A 17 0.03 -3.76 -6.31
CA MET A 17 -0.37 -4.10 -7.68
C MET A 17 -0.96 -5.51 -7.71
N ASP A 18 -0.24 -6.47 -7.11
CA ASP A 18 -0.69 -7.87 -7.03
C ASP A 18 -2.05 -8.00 -6.31
N VAL A 19 -2.26 -7.25 -5.22
CA VAL A 19 -3.54 -7.22 -4.49
C VAL A 19 -4.67 -6.62 -5.31
N VAL A 20 -4.42 -5.50 -6.00
CA VAL A 20 -5.43 -4.84 -6.84
C VAL A 20 -5.81 -5.72 -8.02
N ASP A 21 -4.83 -6.35 -8.66
CA ASP A 21 -5.06 -7.27 -9.79
C ASP A 21 -5.89 -8.48 -9.33
N ALA A 22 -5.50 -9.12 -8.22
CA ALA A 22 -6.24 -10.27 -7.67
C ALA A 22 -7.67 -9.89 -7.21
N TYR A 23 -7.85 -8.71 -6.62
CA TYR A 23 -9.17 -8.22 -6.26
C TYR A 23 -10.03 -8.02 -7.51
N ASN A 24 -9.50 -7.37 -8.54
CA ASN A 24 -10.23 -7.08 -9.76
C ASN A 24 -10.65 -8.37 -10.48
N GLU A 25 -9.73 -9.33 -10.65
CA GLU A 25 -10.02 -10.66 -11.19
C GLU A 25 -11.14 -11.35 -10.40
N TRP A 26 -11.01 -11.39 -9.07
CA TRP A 26 -12.07 -11.95 -8.22
C TRP A 26 -13.41 -11.22 -8.39
N THR A 27 -13.43 -9.90 -8.53
CA THR A 27 -14.69 -9.15 -8.69
C THR A 27 -15.41 -9.49 -9.98
N GLU A 28 -14.67 -9.71 -11.06
CA GLU A 28 -15.21 -10.07 -12.38
C GLU A 28 -15.86 -11.46 -12.35
N GLU A 29 -15.31 -12.38 -11.55
CA GLU A 29 -15.87 -13.73 -11.38
C GLU A 29 -17.05 -13.77 -10.40
N ALA A 30 -17.00 -12.97 -9.34
CA ALA A 30 -17.93 -13.09 -8.21
C ALA A 30 -19.23 -12.28 -8.38
N PHE A 31 -19.24 -11.24 -9.23
CA PHE A 31 -20.37 -10.31 -9.34
C PHE A 31 -20.81 -10.07 -10.78
N ASP A 32 -22.13 -10.03 -11.00
CA ASP A 32 -22.72 -9.67 -12.31
C ASP A 32 -22.44 -8.20 -12.71
N GLN A 33 -22.13 -7.34 -11.74
CA GLN A 33 -21.75 -5.94 -11.93
C GLN A 33 -20.47 -5.67 -11.13
N PRO A 34 -19.28 -5.94 -11.68
CA PRO A 34 -18.03 -5.77 -10.97
C PRO A 34 -17.74 -4.28 -10.70
N SER A 35 -17.10 -4.02 -9.55
CA SER A 35 -16.60 -2.69 -9.19
C SER A 35 -15.09 -2.79 -8.96
N PRO A 36 -14.30 -2.67 -10.04
CA PRO A 36 -12.86 -2.82 -9.97
C PRO A 36 -12.20 -1.61 -9.31
N VAL A 37 -11.11 -1.85 -8.60
CA VAL A 37 -10.21 -0.81 -8.12
C VAL A 37 -9.46 -0.23 -9.32
N PRO A 38 -9.54 1.09 -9.54
CA PRO A 38 -8.91 1.69 -10.69
C PRO A 38 -7.38 1.82 -10.50
N PRO A 39 -6.57 1.81 -11.57
CA PRO A 39 -5.10 1.82 -11.46
C PRO A 39 -4.54 3.01 -10.69
N GLN A 40 -5.18 4.19 -10.76
CA GLN A 40 -4.77 5.37 -10.01
C GLN A 40 -4.92 5.25 -8.48
N ALA A 41 -5.59 4.20 -7.97
CA ALA A 41 -5.74 3.91 -6.55
C ALA A 41 -4.60 3.04 -5.99
N VAL A 42 -3.78 2.42 -6.86
CA VAL A 42 -2.65 1.56 -6.46
C VAL A 42 -1.68 2.28 -5.50
N PRO A 43 -1.27 3.54 -5.73
CA PRO A 43 -0.39 4.24 -4.79
C PRO A 43 -0.97 4.38 -3.38
N GLN A 44 -2.28 4.58 -3.24
CA GLN A 44 -2.95 4.70 -1.95
C GLN A 44 -2.99 3.35 -1.22
N VAL A 45 -3.22 2.25 -1.96
CA VAL A 45 -3.12 0.88 -1.41
C VAL A 45 -1.68 0.57 -0.97
N ALA A 46 -0.69 0.95 -1.79
CA ALA A 46 0.73 0.81 -1.45
C ALA A 46 1.08 1.54 -0.15
N MET A 47 0.58 2.78 0.02
CA MET A 47 0.81 3.58 1.22
C MET A 47 0.19 2.95 2.46
N ALA A 48 -1.03 2.43 2.36
CA ALA A 48 -1.68 1.73 3.47
C ALA A 48 -0.90 0.45 3.88
N LEU A 49 -0.44 -0.33 2.91
CA LEU A 49 0.40 -1.51 3.15
C LEU A 49 1.76 -1.13 3.77
N TYR A 50 2.38 -0.07 3.28
CA TYR A 50 3.63 0.44 3.82
C TYR A 50 3.48 0.86 5.28
N GLN A 51 2.43 1.64 5.60
CA GLN A 51 2.12 2.05 6.98
C GLN A 51 1.91 0.85 7.89
N SER A 52 1.12 -0.14 7.46
CA SER A 52 0.91 -1.38 8.23
C SER A 52 2.23 -2.12 8.52
N ARG A 53 3.13 -2.23 7.55
CA ARG A 53 4.43 -2.90 7.71
C ARG A 53 5.39 -2.14 8.62
N VAL A 54 5.36 -0.81 8.56
CA VAL A 54 6.13 0.02 9.48
C VAL A 54 5.62 -0.16 10.91
N MET A 55 4.30 -0.22 11.11
CA MET A 55 3.70 -0.48 12.43
C MET A 55 4.02 -1.88 12.96
N ASP A 56 3.92 -2.91 12.12
CA ASP A 56 4.15 -4.31 12.50
C ASP A 56 5.64 -4.60 12.80
N GLY A 57 6.55 -4.04 12.00
CA GLY A 57 7.99 -4.20 12.17
C GLY A 57 8.57 -3.56 13.45
N TRP A 58 7.76 -2.79 14.19
CA TRP A 58 8.15 -2.08 15.40
C TRP A 58 7.57 -2.67 16.69
N GLY A 59 6.80 -3.76 16.60
CA GLY A 59 6.49 -4.64 17.73
C GLY A 59 5.80 -3.95 18.92
N GLY A 60 4.52 -3.62 18.78
CA GLY A 60 3.59 -3.44 19.91
C GLY A 60 3.78 -2.18 20.76
N ASP A 61 2.65 -1.53 21.10
CA ASP A 61 2.48 -0.41 22.05
C ASP A 61 3.03 0.99 21.70
N GLY A 62 3.82 1.16 20.64
CA GLY A 62 4.27 2.49 20.22
C GLY A 62 3.34 3.14 19.19
N GLY A 63 2.45 4.04 19.63
CA GLY A 63 1.74 4.94 18.72
C GLY A 63 2.71 5.68 17.81
N PHE A 64 2.54 5.56 16.50
CA PHE A 64 3.38 6.22 15.51
C PHE A 64 2.74 7.55 15.15
N ASP A 65 3.42 8.65 15.45
CA ASP A 65 3.16 9.93 14.79
C ASP A 65 3.59 9.77 13.34
N ILE A 66 2.59 9.65 12.46
CA ILE A 66 2.76 9.64 11.01
C ILE A 66 3.53 10.92 10.65
N PRO A 67 4.75 10.85 10.10
CA PRO A 67 5.39 12.02 9.53
C PRO A 67 4.44 12.56 8.47
N GLU A 68 4.03 13.83 8.59
CA GLU A 68 3.22 14.48 7.58
C GLU A 68 3.82 14.20 6.20
N PHE A 69 2.97 13.69 5.32
CA PHE A 69 3.35 13.26 3.98
C PHE A 69 4.00 14.45 3.26
N ASP A 70 5.32 14.40 3.10
CA ASP A 70 6.06 15.46 2.42
C ASP A 70 5.93 15.24 0.91
N ASP A 71 5.07 16.04 0.27
CA ASP A 71 4.83 16.02 -1.18
C ASP A 71 6.12 16.19 -2.01
N ARG A 72 7.24 16.62 -1.39
CA ARG A 72 8.56 16.76 -2.04
C ARG A 72 9.24 15.44 -2.38
N MET A 73 8.69 14.28 -2.01
CA MET A 73 9.26 12.98 -2.42
C MET A 73 8.97 12.63 -3.89
N PHE A 74 8.08 13.38 -4.55
CA PHE A 74 7.65 13.14 -5.94
C PHE A 74 8.07 14.25 -6.93
N ASP A 75 8.89 15.23 -6.50
CA ASP A 75 9.53 16.24 -7.35
C ASP A 75 10.94 15.81 -7.81
#